data_AF-A0A3A5JRC4-F1
#
_entry.id   AF-A0A3A5JRC4-F1
#
_cell.length_a   1.000
_cell.length_b   1.000
_cell.length_c   1.000
_cell.angle_alpha   90.00
_cell.angle_beta   90.00
_cell.angle_gamma   90.00
#
_symmetry.space_group_name_H-M   'P 1'
#
loop_
_entity.id
_entity.type
_entity.pdbx_description
1 polymer ?
#
loop_
_entity_poly.entity_id
_entity_poly.type
_entity_poly.pdbx_seq_one_letter_code
_entity_poly.pdbx_strand_id
1 'polypeptide(L)'
;MNASDYLQRSTLYRKLIHGSYGEFARIYAARLSNEGFGRQCTWRSLSLFRELMDWHVGNGHDPHDLSEVHVDRFLEHRSKHWSLDSGDRSALRRLLSSLRQEGLIPAVPPIERTEHEQIVDVFAAYLTNERGLATSTVESHKLLSHRFLQEVCSAGAEGFAALTPEIVIGYVERHALDGSADSGKAMCGVVRAFLRYLHLKGFISVALADCVPSIRRWRLAGLPTFLPPQKVQQVLDACDRTTAMGHRDYAVLMILAKLGLRASEVAALSLDDIDWRSGKILVHAKGRRQATMPLRHDVGTAIVAYIRHGRPASPCRRLFVRTLAPHVGFASGCAITMIAKQALERAGIHGYAHHGAHLFRHSLATDLLRSGASFAEIGQLLRHRSIDSTRIYAKLDIEKLRELSLPWPGGAE
;
A
#
# COMPACT_ATOMS: atom_id res chain seq x y z
N MET A 1 -18.99 -23.08 -5.85
CA MET A 1 -19.76 -22.59 -7.02
C MET A 1 -19.22 -21.23 -7.41
N ASN A 2 -18.56 -21.17 -8.56
CA ASN A 2 -17.97 -19.94 -9.09
C ASN A 2 -19.05 -19.08 -9.80
N ALA A 3 -18.67 -17.90 -10.27
CA ALA A 3 -19.56 -17.03 -11.04
C ALA A 3 -20.14 -17.73 -12.27
N SER A 4 -19.34 -18.47 -13.05
CA SER A 4 -19.77 -19.15 -14.29
C SER A 4 -20.89 -20.16 -14.02
N ASP A 5 -20.72 -21.02 -13.01
CA ASP A 5 -21.73 -22.00 -12.58
C ASP A 5 -23.04 -21.31 -12.15
N TYR A 6 -22.90 -20.20 -11.42
CA TYR A 6 -24.03 -19.43 -10.95
C TYR A 6 -24.79 -18.79 -12.12
N LEU A 7 -24.08 -18.18 -13.08
CA LEU A 7 -24.67 -17.51 -14.24
C LEU A 7 -25.50 -18.48 -15.09
N GLN A 8 -25.03 -19.71 -15.28
CA GLN A 8 -25.78 -20.74 -16.03
C GLN A 8 -27.13 -21.09 -15.40
N ARG A 9 -27.22 -21.07 -14.06
CA ARG A 9 -28.42 -21.50 -13.31
C ARG A 9 -29.31 -20.33 -12.88
N SER A 10 -28.77 -19.13 -12.82
CA SER A 10 -29.43 -17.97 -12.21
C SER A 10 -30.64 -17.49 -13.01
N THR A 11 -31.80 -17.45 -12.35
CA THR A 11 -33.02 -16.84 -12.88
C THR A 11 -32.88 -15.31 -12.94
N LEU A 12 -32.17 -14.70 -11.99
CA LEU A 12 -31.86 -13.28 -12.00
C LEU A 12 -31.06 -12.90 -13.25
N TYR A 13 -29.99 -13.64 -13.55
CA TYR A 13 -29.18 -13.37 -14.73
C TYR A 13 -29.99 -13.55 -16.02
N ARG A 14 -30.78 -14.62 -16.13
CA ARG A 14 -31.68 -14.82 -17.27
C ARG A 14 -32.67 -13.67 -17.48
N LYS A 15 -33.29 -13.17 -16.41
CA LYS A 15 -34.17 -11.99 -16.49
C LYS A 15 -33.42 -10.75 -16.96
N LEU A 16 -32.20 -10.54 -16.46
CA LEU A 16 -31.37 -9.39 -16.83
C LEU A 16 -30.96 -9.40 -18.30
N ILE A 17 -30.51 -10.53 -18.84
CA ILE A 17 -30.06 -10.61 -20.25
C ILE A 17 -31.19 -10.50 -21.28
N HIS A 18 -32.43 -10.79 -20.89
CA HIS A 18 -33.63 -10.64 -21.73
C HIS A 18 -34.36 -9.31 -21.50
N GLY A 19 -33.88 -8.46 -20.58
CA GLY A 19 -34.44 -7.13 -20.33
C GLY A 19 -33.86 -6.03 -21.21
N SER A 20 -34.35 -4.80 -21.03
CA SER A 20 -34.01 -3.62 -21.85
C SER A 20 -32.52 -3.23 -21.86
N TYR A 21 -31.75 -3.70 -20.88
CA TYR A 21 -30.31 -3.45 -20.75
C TYR A 21 -29.51 -4.77 -20.65
N GLY A 22 -29.97 -5.80 -21.38
CA GLY A 22 -29.37 -7.14 -21.37
C GLY A 22 -27.93 -7.21 -21.90
N GLU A 23 -27.53 -6.29 -22.77
CA GLU A 23 -26.14 -6.16 -23.22
C GLU A 23 -25.19 -5.77 -22.06
N PHE A 24 -25.59 -4.78 -21.25
CA PHE A 24 -24.83 -4.32 -20.08
C PHE A 24 -24.67 -5.47 -19.07
N ALA A 25 -25.74 -6.25 -18.86
CA ALA A 25 -25.73 -7.42 -18.00
C ALA A 25 -24.76 -8.50 -18.47
N ARG A 26 -24.66 -8.75 -19.79
CA ARG A 26 -23.73 -9.74 -20.36
C ARG A 26 -22.28 -9.34 -20.14
N ILE A 27 -21.93 -8.09 -20.41
CA ILE A 27 -20.57 -7.56 -20.22
C ILE A 27 -20.15 -7.63 -18.75
N TYR A 28 -21.03 -7.19 -17.86
CA TYR A 28 -20.70 -7.19 -16.43
C TYR A 28 -20.59 -8.62 -15.86
N ALA A 29 -21.48 -9.53 -16.27
CA ALA A 29 -21.40 -10.94 -15.89
C ALA A 29 -20.13 -11.62 -16.41
N ALA A 30 -19.73 -11.34 -17.65
CA ALA A 30 -18.48 -11.84 -18.22
C ALA A 30 -17.27 -11.36 -17.41
N ARG A 31 -17.24 -10.08 -17.01
CA ARG A 31 -16.21 -9.53 -16.13
C ARG A 31 -16.13 -10.25 -14.78
N LEU A 32 -17.27 -10.44 -14.11
CA LEU A 32 -17.35 -11.13 -12.82
C LEU A 32 -16.86 -12.59 -12.91
N SER A 33 -17.18 -13.26 -14.02
CA SER A 33 -16.70 -14.61 -14.33
C SER A 33 -15.18 -14.63 -14.52
N ASN A 34 -14.65 -13.73 -15.36
CA ASN A 34 -13.22 -13.67 -15.68
C ASN A 34 -12.35 -13.29 -14.47
N GLU A 35 -12.86 -12.44 -13.57
CA GLU A 35 -12.15 -12.07 -12.34
C GLU A 35 -12.26 -13.13 -11.21
N GLY A 36 -13.04 -14.19 -11.42
CA GLY A 36 -13.16 -15.32 -10.50
C GLY A 36 -14.08 -15.08 -9.30
N PHE A 37 -15.09 -14.20 -9.41
CA PHE A 37 -15.99 -13.95 -8.29
C PHE A 37 -16.77 -15.19 -7.87
N GLY A 38 -17.04 -15.31 -6.57
CA GLY A 38 -17.90 -16.36 -6.03
C GLY A 38 -19.39 -16.09 -6.27
N ARG A 39 -20.23 -17.13 -6.11
CA ARG A 39 -21.69 -17.05 -6.26
C ARG A 39 -22.32 -15.86 -5.55
N GLN A 40 -22.06 -15.69 -4.24
CA GLN A 40 -22.72 -14.65 -3.44
C GLN A 40 -22.37 -13.24 -3.91
N CYS A 41 -21.08 -12.99 -4.18
CA CYS A 41 -20.62 -11.71 -4.70
C CYS A 41 -21.17 -11.44 -6.10
N THR A 42 -21.29 -12.47 -6.94
CA THR A 42 -21.85 -12.36 -8.30
C THR A 42 -23.34 -12.04 -8.25
N TRP A 43 -24.10 -12.77 -7.44
CA TRP A 43 -25.53 -12.49 -7.20
C TRP A 43 -25.71 -11.05 -6.70
N ARG A 44 -24.97 -10.64 -5.66
CA ARG A 44 -25.07 -9.29 -5.10
C ARG A 44 -24.73 -8.21 -6.12
N SER A 45 -23.66 -8.42 -6.90
CA SER A 45 -23.24 -7.49 -7.94
C SER A 45 -24.30 -7.32 -9.02
N LEU A 46 -24.93 -8.41 -9.48
CA LEU A 46 -26.00 -8.37 -10.47
C LEU A 46 -27.30 -7.79 -9.92
N SER A 47 -27.65 -8.07 -8.65
CA SER A 47 -28.80 -7.46 -7.99
C SER A 47 -28.62 -5.94 -7.86
N LEU A 48 -27.42 -5.50 -7.45
CA LEU A 48 -27.09 -4.08 -7.34
C LEU A 48 -27.10 -3.39 -8.71
N PHE A 49 -26.61 -4.07 -9.75
CA PHE A 49 -26.71 -3.59 -11.13
C PHE A 49 -28.17 -3.40 -11.55
N ARG A 50 -29.03 -4.40 -11.33
CA ARG A 50 -30.47 -4.31 -11.64
C ARG A 50 -31.09 -3.10 -10.96
N GLU A 51 -30.88 -2.97 -9.66
CA GLU A 51 -31.45 -1.89 -8.84
C GLU A 51 -30.94 -0.51 -9.27
N LEU A 52 -29.68 -0.40 -9.66
CA LEU A 52 -29.12 0.82 -10.25
C LEU A 52 -29.79 1.16 -11.58
N MET A 53 -29.93 0.20 -12.49
CA MET A 53 -30.52 0.45 -13.81
C MET A 53 -32.01 0.78 -13.73
N ASP A 54 -32.76 0.05 -12.90
CA ASP A 54 -34.19 0.33 -12.67
C ASP A 54 -34.39 1.73 -12.06
N TRP A 55 -33.52 2.14 -11.12
CA TRP A 55 -33.55 3.48 -10.57
C TRP A 55 -33.14 4.54 -11.61
N HIS A 56 -32.06 4.31 -12.36
CA HIS A 56 -31.53 5.26 -13.35
C HIS A 56 -32.55 5.54 -14.47
N VAL A 57 -33.08 4.48 -15.08
CA VAL A 57 -34.12 4.57 -16.12
C VAL A 57 -35.44 5.09 -15.54
N GLY A 58 -35.79 4.69 -14.31
CA GLY A 58 -36.98 5.19 -13.61
C GLY A 58 -36.96 6.69 -13.32
N ASN A 59 -35.77 7.30 -13.24
CA ASN A 59 -35.59 8.76 -13.16
C ASN A 59 -35.55 9.44 -14.54
N GLY A 60 -35.83 8.71 -15.62
CA GLY A 60 -35.90 9.25 -16.99
C GLY A 60 -34.56 9.41 -17.69
N HIS A 61 -33.49 8.81 -17.17
CA HIS A 61 -32.17 8.86 -17.80
C HIS A 61 -31.97 7.73 -18.81
N ASP A 62 -31.22 8.00 -19.89
CA ASP A 62 -30.82 6.97 -20.85
C ASP A 62 -29.87 5.96 -20.17
N PRO A 63 -30.05 4.64 -20.35
CA PRO A 63 -29.10 3.61 -19.91
C PRO A 63 -27.63 3.89 -20.26
N HIS A 64 -27.37 4.51 -21.41
CA HIS A 64 -26.03 4.83 -21.90
C HIS A 64 -25.41 6.05 -21.21
N ASP A 65 -26.19 6.91 -20.55
CA ASP A 65 -25.68 8.10 -19.84
C ASP A 65 -25.15 7.79 -18.42
N LEU A 66 -25.05 6.51 -18.07
CA LEU A 66 -24.61 6.08 -16.74
C LEU A 66 -23.19 6.59 -16.42
N SER A 67 -23.01 7.16 -15.23
CA SER A 67 -21.75 7.79 -14.80
C SER A 67 -21.53 7.65 -13.29
N GLU A 68 -20.36 8.09 -12.80
CA GLU A 68 -20.05 8.14 -11.36
C GLU A 68 -21.05 8.99 -10.59
N VAL A 69 -21.52 10.11 -11.16
CA VAL A 69 -22.50 11.00 -10.53
C VAL A 69 -23.83 10.26 -10.30
N HIS A 70 -24.28 9.48 -11.29
CA HIS A 70 -25.48 8.65 -11.17
C HIS A 70 -25.30 7.56 -10.12
N VAL A 71 -24.13 6.91 -10.07
CA VAL A 71 -23.79 5.92 -9.04
C VAL A 71 -23.79 6.53 -7.64
N ASP A 72 -23.22 7.72 -7.45
CA ASP A 72 -23.19 8.40 -6.16
C ASP A 72 -24.59 8.78 -5.69
N ARG A 73 -25.41 9.39 -6.55
CA ARG A 73 -26.81 9.71 -6.26
C ARG A 73 -27.63 8.46 -5.93
N PHE A 74 -27.43 7.37 -6.67
CA PHE A 74 -28.07 6.08 -6.40
C PHE A 74 -27.68 5.53 -5.02
N LEU A 75 -26.39 5.57 -4.66
CA LEU A 75 -25.92 5.08 -3.37
C LEU A 75 -26.44 5.93 -2.21
N GLU A 76 -26.52 7.25 -2.38
CA GLU A 76 -27.15 8.15 -1.40
C GLU A 76 -28.64 7.83 -1.23
N HIS A 77 -29.38 7.71 -2.33
CA HIS A 77 -30.78 7.30 -2.30
C HIS A 77 -30.97 5.94 -1.60
N ARG A 78 -30.14 4.95 -1.96
CA ARG A 78 -30.15 3.62 -1.36
C ARG A 78 -29.87 3.64 0.14
N SER A 79 -28.90 4.45 0.59
CA SER A 79 -28.52 4.54 2.01
C SER A 79 -29.65 5.04 2.93
N LYS A 80 -30.63 5.76 2.39
CA LYS A 80 -31.82 6.22 3.14
C LYS A 80 -32.77 5.08 3.48
N HIS A 81 -32.73 3.99 2.73
CA HIS A 81 -33.67 2.88 2.86
C HIS A 81 -33.00 1.55 3.24
N TRP A 82 -31.69 1.39 2.98
CA TRP A 82 -30.94 0.15 3.18
C TRP A 82 -29.51 0.43 3.64
N SER A 83 -28.95 -0.48 4.44
CA SER A 83 -27.53 -0.44 4.79
C SER A 83 -26.65 -0.76 3.56
N LEU A 84 -25.68 0.11 3.27
CA LEU A 84 -24.69 -0.09 2.23
C LEU A 84 -23.61 -1.07 2.70
N ASP A 85 -23.23 -2.02 1.85
CA ASP A 85 -22.08 -2.87 2.12
C ASP A 85 -20.80 -2.21 1.59
N SER A 86 -19.69 -2.44 2.29
CA SER A 86 -18.34 -2.00 1.91
C SER A 86 -17.95 -2.33 0.45
N GLY A 87 -18.52 -3.41 -0.13
CA GLY A 87 -18.25 -3.87 -1.49
C GLY A 87 -19.09 -3.20 -2.59
N ASP A 88 -20.18 -2.52 -2.25
CA ASP A 88 -21.19 -2.05 -3.21
C ASP A 88 -20.60 -1.00 -4.17
N ARG A 89 -19.92 0.03 -3.63
CA ARG A 89 -19.23 1.06 -4.44
C ARG A 89 -18.17 0.45 -5.36
N SER A 90 -17.46 -0.57 -4.89
CA SER A 90 -16.44 -1.25 -5.70
C SER A 90 -17.08 -2.08 -6.83
N ALA A 91 -18.25 -2.66 -6.60
CA ALA A 91 -19.02 -3.39 -7.62
C ALA A 91 -19.50 -2.44 -8.72
N LEU A 92 -20.08 -1.29 -8.34
CA LEU A 92 -20.53 -0.29 -9.32
C LEU A 92 -19.37 0.34 -10.09
N ARG A 93 -18.22 0.61 -9.46
CA ARG A 93 -17.02 1.04 -10.19
C ARG A 93 -16.53 0.00 -11.21
N ARG A 94 -16.60 -1.29 -10.88
CA ARG A 94 -16.27 -2.36 -11.84
C ARG A 94 -17.25 -2.41 -13.00
N LEU A 95 -18.55 -2.23 -12.73
CA LEU A 95 -19.58 -2.12 -13.76
C LEU A 95 -19.25 -0.98 -14.73
N LEU A 96 -19.10 0.26 -14.23
CA LEU A 96 -18.78 1.42 -15.06
C LEU A 96 -17.50 1.21 -15.88
N SER A 97 -16.45 0.70 -15.25
CA SER A 97 -15.20 0.39 -15.96
C SER A 97 -15.37 -0.64 -17.07
N SER A 98 -16.26 -1.63 -16.90
CA SER A 98 -16.50 -2.67 -17.90
C SER A 98 -17.31 -2.12 -19.08
N LEU A 99 -18.34 -1.33 -18.79
CA LEU A 99 -19.17 -0.70 -19.82
C LEU A 99 -18.38 0.30 -20.67
N ARG A 100 -17.46 1.07 -20.05
CA ARG A 100 -16.56 1.98 -20.78
C ARG A 100 -15.57 1.27 -21.68
N GLN A 101 -15.05 0.12 -21.25
CA GLN A 101 -14.11 -0.66 -22.06
C GLN A 101 -14.77 -1.13 -23.38
N GLU A 102 -16.08 -1.37 -23.35
CA GLU A 102 -16.89 -1.75 -24.51
C GLU A 102 -17.54 -0.55 -25.22
N GLY A 103 -17.26 0.68 -24.78
CA GLY A 103 -17.80 1.90 -25.40
C GLY A 103 -19.31 2.13 -25.20
N LEU A 104 -19.94 1.42 -24.26
CA LEU A 104 -21.39 1.52 -24.02
C LEU A 104 -21.81 2.74 -23.19
N ILE A 105 -20.89 3.33 -22.44
CA ILE A 105 -21.15 4.56 -21.68
C ILE A 105 -20.02 5.57 -21.95
N PRO A 106 -20.28 6.88 -21.82
CA PRO A 106 -19.27 7.90 -22.03
C PRO A 106 -18.00 7.68 -21.20
N ALA A 107 -16.87 8.11 -21.77
CA ALA A 107 -15.63 8.26 -21.02
C ALA A 107 -15.88 9.12 -19.77
N VAL A 108 -15.10 8.88 -18.70
CA VAL A 108 -15.18 9.73 -17.51
C VAL A 108 -14.97 11.18 -17.97
N PRO A 109 -15.93 12.09 -17.75
CA PRO A 109 -15.73 13.48 -18.11
C PRO A 109 -14.46 13.96 -17.42
N PRO A 110 -13.60 14.74 -18.09
CA PRO A 110 -12.40 15.25 -17.47
C PRO A 110 -12.82 15.97 -16.19
N ILE A 111 -12.33 15.48 -15.04
CA ILE A 111 -12.54 16.16 -13.76
C ILE A 111 -11.93 17.53 -13.95
N GLU A 112 -12.76 18.59 -13.89
CA GLU A 112 -12.28 19.96 -13.86
C GLU A 112 -11.35 20.08 -12.66
N ARG A 113 -10.05 20.07 -12.95
CA ARG A 113 -9.03 20.15 -11.92
C ARG A 113 -9.05 21.55 -11.37
N THR A 114 -9.12 21.67 -10.05
CA THR A 114 -8.93 22.97 -9.41
C THR A 114 -7.56 23.52 -9.80
N GLU A 115 -7.40 24.84 -9.75
CA GLU A 115 -6.11 25.46 -10.04
C GLU A 115 -4.97 24.87 -9.20
N HIS A 116 -5.24 24.57 -7.92
CA HIS A 116 -4.30 23.88 -7.04
C HIS A 116 -3.90 22.49 -7.55
N GLU A 117 -4.86 21.69 -8.02
CA GLU A 117 -4.58 20.37 -8.57
C GLU A 117 -3.72 20.45 -9.84
N GLN A 118 -3.98 21.44 -10.70
CA GLN A 118 -3.19 21.67 -11.91
C GLN A 118 -1.73 22.01 -11.55
N ILE A 119 -1.52 22.95 -10.62
CA ILE A 119 -0.18 23.31 -10.12
C ILE A 119 0.56 22.09 -9.57
N VAL A 120 -0.13 21.27 -8.77
CA VAL A 120 0.44 20.05 -8.17
C VAL A 120 0.75 18.99 -9.21
N ASP A 121 -0.08 18.85 -10.26
CA ASP A 121 0.15 17.92 -11.35
C ASP A 121 1.38 18.33 -12.18
N VAL A 122 1.60 19.62 -12.44
CA VAL A 122 2.84 20.10 -13.08
C VAL A 122 4.06 19.86 -12.19
N PHE A 123 3.96 20.11 -10.87
CA PHE A 123 5.03 19.77 -9.93
C PHE A 123 5.32 18.27 -9.90
N ALA A 124 4.30 17.42 -9.94
CA ALA A 124 4.44 15.97 -10.00
C ALA A 124 5.15 15.51 -11.28
N ALA A 125 4.84 16.14 -12.43
CA ALA A 125 5.52 15.89 -13.69
C ALA A 125 7.01 16.27 -13.61
N TYR A 126 7.34 17.42 -13.01
CA TYR A 126 8.72 17.81 -12.72
C TYR A 126 9.45 16.77 -11.84
N LEU A 127 8.82 16.34 -10.75
CA LEU A 127 9.41 15.33 -9.86
C LEU A 127 9.63 13.98 -10.55
N THR A 128 8.78 13.63 -11.51
CA THR A 128 8.86 12.37 -12.25
C THR A 128 9.90 12.45 -13.37
N ASN A 129 9.77 13.44 -14.24
CA ASN A 129 10.50 13.52 -15.51
C ASN A 129 11.90 14.12 -15.32
N GLU A 130 12.02 15.20 -14.53
CA GLU A 130 13.29 15.91 -14.36
C GLU A 130 14.07 15.38 -13.14
N ARG A 131 13.37 15.00 -12.05
CA ARG A 131 14.02 14.51 -10.82
C ARG A 131 14.09 12.99 -10.72
N GLY A 132 13.39 12.25 -11.58
CA GLY A 132 13.42 10.78 -11.61
C GLY A 132 12.94 10.12 -10.32
N LEU A 133 12.04 10.76 -9.56
CA LEU A 133 11.55 10.21 -8.30
C LEU A 133 10.61 9.01 -8.53
N ALA A 134 10.57 8.10 -7.55
CA ALA A 134 9.65 6.97 -7.59
C ALA A 134 8.20 7.44 -7.45
N THR A 135 7.27 6.78 -8.16
CA THR A 135 5.83 7.11 -8.16
C THR A 135 5.26 7.29 -6.76
N SER A 136 5.55 6.38 -5.82
CA SER A 136 5.07 6.49 -4.43
C SER A 136 5.56 7.75 -3.72
N THR A 137 6.78 8.21 -4.03
CA THR A 137 7.34 9.45 -3.48
C THR A 137 6.66 10.66 -4.12
N VAL A 138 6.41 10.63 -5.43
CA VAL A 138 5.66 11.66 -6.15
C VAL A 138 4.25 11.80 -5.58
N GLU A 139 3.50 10.71 -5.42
CA GLU A 139 2.15 10.75 -4.83
C GLU A 139 2.14 11.32 -3.40
N SER A 140 3.17 11.00 -2.59
CA SER A 140 3.31 11.60 -1.26
C SER A 140 3.59 13.10 -1.34
N HIS A 141 4.38 13.55 -2.32
CA HIS A 141 4.64 14.97 -2.54
C HIS A 141 3.37 15.68 -3.00
N LYS A 142 2.62 15.12 -3.95
CA LYS A 142 1.36 15.66 -4.44
C LYS A 142 0.38 15.94 -3.31
N LEU A 143 0.16 14.93 -2.47
CA LEU A 143 -0.77 15.04 -1.34
C LEU A 143 -0.37 16.17 -0.38
N LEU A 144 0.90 16.23 -0.01
CA LEU A 144 1.39 17.20 0.97
C LEU A 144 1.49 18.62 0.38
N SER A 145 1.90 18.78 -0.89
CA SER A 145 1.91 20.08 -1.56
C SER A 145 0.50 20.60 -1.80
N HIS A 146 -0.46 19.73 -2.14
CA HIS A 146 -1.85 20.12 -2.31
C HIS A 146 -2.45 20.67 -1.01
N ARG A 147 -2.22 19.99 0.13
CA ARG A 147 -2.66 20.47 1.45
C ARG A 147 -2.08 21.83 1.80
N PHE A 148 -0.77 22.00 1.56
CA PHE A 148 -0.10 23.28 1.76
C PHE A 148 -0.75 24.40 0.93
N LEU A 149 -0.97 24.15 -0.36
CA LEU A 149 -1.57 25.11 -1.27
C LEU A 149 -3.00 25.50 -0.90
N GLN A 150 -3.84 24.53 -0.51
CA GLN A 150 -5.23 24.78 -0.14
C GLN A 150 -5.36 25.74 1.04
N GLU A 151 -4.43 25.69 2.00
CA GLU A 151 -4.46 26.55 3.17
C GLU A 151 -3.78 27.90 2.93
N VAL A 152 -2.62 27.88 2.27
CA VAL A 152 -1.74 29.05 2.19
C VAL A 152 -2.04 29.93 0.98
N CYS A 153 -2.59 29.37 -0.10
CA CYS A 153 -2.87 30.07 -1.35
C CYS A 153 -4.33 29.85 -1.78
N SER A 154 -5.31 30.25 -0.97
CA SER A 154 -6.74 30.03 -1.29
C SER A 154 -7.19 30.63 -2.64
N ALA A 155 -6.51 31.69 -3.11
CA ALA A 155 -6.72 32.35 -4.40
C ALA A 155 -5.94 31.72 -5.59
N GLY A 156 -5.40 30.50 -5.44
CA GLY A 156 -4.69 29.83 -6.54
C GLY A 156 -3.28 30.37 -6.79
N ALA A 157 -2.84 30.41 -8.05
CA ALA A 157 -1.48 30.83 -8.44
C ALA A 157 -1.23 32.32 -8.15
N GLU A 158 -2.28 33.15 -8.16
CA GLU A 158 -2.19 34.56 -7.77
C GLU A 158 -1.75 34.72 -6.31
N GLY A 159 -2.09 33.74 -5.46
CA GLY A 159 -1.66 33.67 -4.06
C GLY A 159 -0.16 33.51 -3.86
N PHE A 160 0.62 33.17 -4.91
CA PHE A 160 2.07 33.03 -4.79
C PHE A 160 2.78 34.35 -4.53
N ALA A 161 2.28 35.46 -5.04
CA ALA A 161 2.86 36.78 -4.78
C ALA A 161 2.74 37.19 -3.31
N ALA A 162 1.74 36.66 -2.60
CA ALA A 162 1.49 36.93 -1.19
C ALA A 162 2.24 35.97 -0.25
N LEU A 163 2.99 34.99 -0.78
CA LEU A 163 3.75 34.06 0.05
C LEU A 163 4.90 34.78 0.78
N THR A 164 4.84 34.79 2.10
CA THR A 164 5.91 35.32 2.95
C THR A 164 6.51 34.22 3.85
N PRO A 165 7.72 34.43 4.40
CA PRO A 165 8.30 33.51 5.38
C PRO A 165 7.37 33.21 6.56
N GLU A 166 6.66 34.22 7.07
CA GLU A 166 5.75 34.12 8.23
C GLU A 166 4.61 33.15 7.95
N ILE A 167 4.04 33.19 6.74
CA ILE A 167 2.96 32.28 6.36
C ILE A 167 3.46 30.84 6.27
N VAL A 168 4.63 30.62 5.68
CA VAL A 168 5.25 29.29 5.56
C VAL A 168 5.59 28.71 6.94
N ILE A 169 6.16 29.54 7.83
CA ILE A 169 6.48 29.14 9.21
C ILE A 169 5.20 28.81 9.96
N GLY A 170 4.18 29.68 9.89
CA GLY A 170 2.90 29.45 10.55
C GLY A 170 2.19 28.17 10.11
N TYR A 171 2.27 27.81 8.82
CA TYR A 171 1.78 26.51 8.33
C TYR A 171 2.51 25.35 9.01
N VAL A 172 3.85 25.40 9.08
CA VAL A 172 4.63 24.35 9.72
C VAL A 172 4.31 24.25 11.21
N GLU A 173 4.15 25.36 11.91
CA GLU A 173 3.80 25.37 13.33
C GLU A 173 2.44 24.73 13.62
N ARG A 174 1.43 25.00 12.78
CA ARG A 174 0.10 24.37 12.91
C ARG A 174 0.13 22.86 12.68
N HIS A 175 0.89 22.40 11.68
CA HIS A 175 0.85 21.01 11.22
C HIS A 175 2.00 20.12 11.69
N ALA A 176 3.00 20.67 12.39
CA ALA A 176 4.15 19.92 12.87
C ALA A 176 3.77 18.74 13.79
N LEU A 177 2.64 18.88 14.51
CA LEU A 177 2.18 17.95 15.54
C LEU A 177 0.94 17.12 15.14
N ASP A 178 0.46 17.24 13.90
CA ASP A 178 -0.68 16.46 13.38
C ASP A 178 -0.42 14.95 13.39
N GLY A 179 0.85 14.55 13.47
CA GLY A 179 1.25 13.16 13.50
C GLY A 179 2.60 12.99 14.19
N SER A 180 3.32 11.93 13.81
CA SER A 180 4.65 11.69 14.37
C SER A 180 5.67 12.74 13.91
N ALA A 181 6.74 12.91 14.67
CA ALA A 181 7.86 13.77 14.28
C ALA A 181 8.45 13.41 12.91
N ASP A 182 8.40 12.14 12.50
CA ASP A 182 8.82 11.70 11.16
C ASP A 182 7.86 12.19 10.06
N SER A 183 6.55 12.21 10.34
CA SER A 183 5.54 12.78 9.45
C SER A 183 5.75 14.28 9.28
N GLY A 184 5.92 15.01 10.38
CA GLY A 184 6.21 16.45 10.34
C GLY A 184 7.51 16.75 9.59
N LYS A 185 8.57 15.97 9.82
CA LYS A 185 9.83 16.10 9.06
C LYS A 185 9.64 15.84 7.56
N ALA A 186 8.83 14.84 7.19
CA ALA A 186 8.51 14.55 5.80
C ALA A 186 7.72 15.68 5.15
N MET A 187 6.71 16.23 5.84
CA MET A 187 5.96 17.42 5.43
C MET A 187 6.90 18.60 5.16
N CYS A 188 7.75 18.99 6.11
CA CYS A 188 8.74 20.05 5.91
C CYS A 188 9.65 19.76 4.70
N GLY A 189 10.02 18.49 4.49
CA GLY A 189 10.80 18.07 3.32
C GLY A 189 10.09 18.35 2.00
N VAL A 190 8.80 18.02 1.90
CA VAL A 190 7.98 18.28 0.72
C VAL A 190 7.77 19.77 0.51
N VAL A 191 7.44 20.53 1.57
CA VAL A 191 7.26 21.99 1.49
C VAL A 191 8.52 22.65 0.95
N ARG A 192 9.71 22.29 1.45
CA ARG A 192 10.98 22.79 0.87
C ARG A 192 11.14 22.44 -0.60
N ALA A 193 10.89 21.19 -0.98
CA ALA A 193 11.01 20.76 -2.37
C ALA A 193 10.05 21.51 -3.30
N PHE A 194 8.84 21.77 -2.83
CA PHE A 194 7.82 22.51 -3.55
C PHE A 194 8.15 24.00 -3.67
N LEU A 195 8.56 24.68 -2.59
CA LEU A 195 8.99 26.08 -2.63
C LEU A 195 10.22 26.29 -3.54
N ARG A 196 11.17 25.34 -3.55
CA ARG A 196 12.30 25.36 -4.50
C ARG A 196 11.83 25.27 -5.94
N TYR A 197 10.82 24.43 -6.21
CA TYR A 197 10.24 24.32 -7.53
C TYR A 197 9.52 25.60 -7.96
N LEU A 198 8.72 26.20 -7.07
CA LEU A 198 8.04 27.47 -7.34
C LEU A 198 9.05 28.58 -7.67
N HIS A 199 10.14 28.67 -6.91
CA HIS A 199 11.19 29.65 -7.19
C HIS A 199 11.92 29.36 -8.51
N LEU A 200 12.27 28.10 -8.78
CA LEU A 200 12.92 27.68 -10.02
C LEU A 200 12.10 28.04 -11.27
N LYS A 201 10.76 27.91 -11.19
CA LYS A 201 9.86 28.24 -12.30
C LYS A 201 9.41 29.71 -12.31
N GLY A 202 9.91 30.53 -11.38
CA GLY A 202 9.62 31.97 -11.32
C GLY A 202 8.25 32.34 -10.74
N PHE A 203 7.52 31.39 -10.14
CA PHE A 203 6.23 31.66 -9.50
C PHE A 203 6.36 32.50 -8.22
N ILE A 204 7.51 32.42 -7.56
CA ILE A 204 7.88 33.27 -6.42
C ILE A 204 9.23 33.94 -6.68
N SER A 205 9.32 35.23 -6.37
CA SER A 205 10.54 36.02 -6.56
C SER A 205 11.60 35.75 -5.49
N VAL A 206 11.17 35.35 -4.28
CA VAL A 206 12.06 35.10 -3.13
C VAL A 206 12.20 33.60 -2.90
N ALA A 207 13.41 33.14 -2.60
CA ALA A 207 13.68 31.75 -2.24
C ALA A 207 13.20 31.44 -0.81
N LEU A 208 11.97 30.93 -0.68
CA LEU A 208 11.34 30.65 0.63
C LEU A 208 11.70 29.28 1.23
N ALA A 209 12.47 28.44 0.53
CA ALA A 209 12.73 27.08 1.01
C ALA A 209 13.52 27.03 2.34
N ASP A 210 14.35 28.03 2.59
CA ASP A 210 15.24 28.04 3.75
C ASP A 210 14.56 28.58 5.02
N CYS A 211 13.38 29.22 4.90
CA CYS A 211 12.59 29.60 6.08
C CYS A 211 11.82 28.42 6.70
N VAL A 212 11.69 27.29 5.99
CA VAL A 212 10.92 26.12 6.44
C VAL A 212 11.58 25.49 7.68
N PRO A 213 10.95 25.57 8.86
CA PRO A 213 11.53 25.04 10.10
C PRO A 213 11.86 23.55 10.00
N SER A 214 12.91 23.15 10.70
CA SER A 214 13.31 21.75 10.82
C SER A 214 12.75 21.13 12.10
N ILE A 215 11.95 20.07 11.95
CA ILE A 215 11.52 19.25 13.08
C ILE A 215 12.72 18.49 13.64
N ARG A 216 13.07 18.77 14.90
CA ARG A 216 14.19 18.11 15.58
C ARG A 216 13.83 16.66 15.85
N ARG A 217 14.63 15.75 15.30
CA ARG A 217 14.62 14.34 15.65
C ARG A 217 16.05 13.85 15.78
N TRP A 218 16.43 13.46 16.99
CA TRP A 218 17.76 12.93 17.25
C TRP A 218 17.91 11.55 16.59
N ARG A 219 18.92 11.43 15.72
CA ARG A 219 19.21 10.17 15.03
C ARG A 219 19.50 9.10 16.09
N LEU A 220 18.90 7.92 15.94
CA LEU A 220 19.03 6.79 16.86
C LEU A 220 18.42 7.02 18.27
N ALA A 221 17.52 7.97 18.48
CA ALA A 221 16.96 8.24 19.83
C ALA A 221 16.24 7.03 20.46
N GLY A 222 15.56 6.21 19.65
CA GLY A 222 14.82 5.04 20.12
C GLY A 222 15.60 3.73 19.93
N LEU A 223 15.22 2.72 20.70
CA LEU A 223 15.66 1.34 20.49
C LEU A 223 14.78 0.65 19.42
N PRO A 224 15.36 -0.12 18.49
CA PRO A 224 14.56 -0.92 17.58
C PRO A 224 13.71 -1.93 18.35
N THR A 225 12.42 -1.93 18.04
CA THR A 225 11.48 -2.95 18.53
C THR A 225 11.72 -4.26 17.79
N PHE A 226 11.82 -5.38 18.51
CA PHE A 226 12.01 -6.71 17.93
C PHE A 226 11.27 -7.79 18.72
N LEU A 227 11.01 -8.92 18.07
CA LEU A 227 10.44 -10.13 18.67
C LEU A 227 11.56 -11.13 18.99
N PRO A 228 11.56 -11.71 20.19
CA PRO A 228 12.40 -12.88 20.47
C PRO A 228 12.09 -14.05 19.53
N PRO A 229 13.04 -14.95 19.24
CA PRO A 229 12.84 -16.09 18.34
C PRO A 229 11.61 -16.94 18.67
N GLN A 230 11.34 -17.17 19.96
CA GLN A 230 10.20 -17.92 20.45
C GLN A 230 8.87 -17.23 20.08
N LYS A 231 8.82 -15.90 20.15
CA LYS A 231 7.65 -15.11 19.75
C LYS A 231 7.47 -15.10 18.24
N VAL A 232 8.56 -15.04 17.47
CA VAL A 232 8.48 -15.20 16.01
C VAL A 232 7.87 -16.56 15.66
N GLN A 233 8.33 -17.63 16.32
CA GLN A 233 7.79 -18.98 16.10
C GLN A 233 6.32 -19.06 16.51
N GLN A 234 5.93 -18.48 17.65
CA GLN A 234 4.53 -18.41 18.09
C GLN A 234 3.62 -17.78 17.01
N VAL A 235 4.06 -16.73 16.32
CA VAL A 235 3.27 -16.11 15.23
C VAL A 235 3.14 -17.04 14.02
N LEU A 236 4.23 -17.73 13.67
CA LEU A 236 4.23 -18.67 12.55
C LEU A 236 3.29 -19.86 12.83
N ASP A 237 3.30 -20.36 14.07
CA ASP A 237 2.48 -21.51 14.49
C ASP A 237 0.99 -21.16 14.61
N ALA A 238 0.66 -19.90 14.93
CA ALA A 238 -0.71 -19.40 14.99
C ALA A 238 -1.39 -19.25 13.61
N CYS A 239 -0.69 -19.52 12.50
CA CYS A 239 -1.28 -19.50 11.16
C CYS A 239 -2.06 -20.78 10.86
N ASP A 240 -3.36 -20.64 10.57
CA ASP A 240 -4.22 -21.76 10.17
C ASP A 240 -3.92 -22.23 8.73
N ARG A 241 -2.98 -23.15 8.62
CA ARG A 241 -2.53 -23.76 7.35
C ARG A 241 -3.53 -24.77 6.77
N THR A 242 -4.75 -24.88 7.29
CA THR A 242 -5.83 -25.66 6.64
C THR A 242 -6.60 -24.82 5.62
N THR A 243 -6.45 -23.49 5.67
CA THR A 243 -7.13 -22.57 4.77
C THR A 243 -6.20 -21.99 3.70
N ALA A 244 -6.78 -21.63 2.55
CA ALA A 244 -6.04 -20.94 1.50
C ALA A 244 -5.41 -19.61 1.97
N MET A 245 -6.11 -18.90 2.85
CA MET A 245 -5.62 -17.65 3.43
C MET A 245 -4.46 -17.89 4.40
N GLY A 246 -4.52 -18.91 5.24
CA GLY A 246 -3.44 -19.20 6.17
C GLY A 246 -2.18 -19.76 5.50
N HIS A 247 -2.30 -20.52 4.41
CA HIS A 247 -1.14 -20.86 3.58
C HIS A 247 -0.45 -19.60 3.04
N ARG A 248 -1.23 -18.64 2.53
CA ARG A 248 -0.71 -17.35 2.03
C ARG A 248 0.00 -16.59 3.14
N ASP A 249 -0.68 -16.39 4.26
CA ASP A 249 -0.17 -15.62 5.39
C ASP A 249 1.11 -16.25 5.94
N TYR A 250 1.14 -17.57 6.12
CA TYR A 250 2.32 -18.30 6.57
C TYR A 250 3.51 -18.11 5.63
N ALA A 251 3.32 -18.26 4.31
CA ALA A 251 4.38 -18.05 3.34
C ALA A 251 4.89 -16.60 3.33
N VAL A 252 4.00 -15.60 3.45
CA VAL A 252 4.38 -14.18 3.60
C VAL A 252 5.23 -13.99 4.86
N LEU A 253 4.80 -14.51 5.99
CA LEU A 253 5.51 -14.38 7.27
C LEU A 253 6.86 -15.08 7.26
N MET A 254 6.97 -16.26 6.63
CA MET A 254 8.24 -16.97 6.46
C MET A 254 9.26 -16.12 5.70
N ILE A 255 8.85 -15.46 4.61
CA ILE A 255 9.71 -14.55 3.86
C ILE A 255 10.13 -13.34 4.72
N LEU A 256 9.19 -12.74 5.45
CA LEU A 256 9.48 -11.61 6.34
C LEU A 256 10.46 -11.99 7.45
N ALA A 257 10.21 -13.11 8.12
CA ALA A 257 10.95 -13.56 9.29
C ALA A 257 12.32 -14.16 8.95
N LYS A 258 12.44 -14.93 7.85
CA LYS A 258 13.66 -15.69 7.53
C LYS A 258 14.55 -15.05 6.47
N LEU A 259 14.00 -14.21 5.60
CA LEU A 259 14.75 -13.49 4.55
C LEU A 259 14.80 -11.97 4.79
N GLY A 260 14.03 -11.45 5.74
CA GLY A 260 14.05 -10.05 6.13
C GLY A 260 13.57 -9.09 5.04
N LEU A 261 12.75 -9.54 4.08
CA LEU A 261 12.25 -8.67 3.00
C LEU A 261 11.36 -7.55 3.53
N ARG A 262 11.39 -6.40 2.85
CA ARG A 262 10.43 -5.32 3.12
C ARG A 262 9.04 -5.72 2.62
N ALA A 263 8.00 -5.19 3.25
CA ALA A 263 6.61 -5.43 2.84
C ALA A 263 6.36 -5.15 1.35
N SER A 264 6.94 -4.07 0.81
CA SER A 264 6.84 -3.72 -0.60
C SER A 264 7.60 -4.68 -1.51
N GLU A 265 8.72 -5.24 -1.05
CA GLU A 265 9.51 -6.24 -1.78
C GLU A 265 8.69 -7.53 -1.89
N VAL A 266 8.09 -7.99 -0.78
CA VAL A 266 7.20 -9.18 -0.77
C VAL A 266 5.98 -8.98 -1.67
N ALA A 267 5.32 -7.82 -1.61
CA ALA A 267 4.17 -7.50 -2.46
C ALA A 267 4.54 -7.47 -3.96
N ALA A 268 5.81 -7.21 -4.28
CA ALA A 268 6.29 -7.10 -5.65
C ALA A 268 6.82 -8.43 -6.24
N LEU A 269 7.06 -9.45 -5.42
CA LEU A 269 7.58 -10.73 -5.89
C LEU A 269 6.67 -11.35 -6.98
N SER A 270 7.29 -11.81 -8.05
CA SER A 270 6.70 -12.61 -9.12
C SER A 270 7.05 -14.08 -8.95
N LEU A 271 6.25 -14.96 -9.54
CA LEU A 271 6.58 -16.38 -9.69
C LEU A 271 7.87 -16.57 -10.51
N ASP A 272 8.14 -15.64 -11.43
CA ASP A 272 9.34 -15.64 -12.29
C ASP A 272 10.61 -15.20 -11.57
N ASP A 273 10.49 -14.63 -10.36
CA ASP A 273 11.63 -14.21 -9.54
C ASP A 273 12.28 -15.39 -8.79
N ILE A 274 11.69 -16.59 -8.85
CA ILE A 274 12.18 -17.77 -8.13
C ILE A 274 12.81 -18.76 -9.10
N ASP A 275 14.12 -18.96 -8.95
CA ASP A 275 14.83 -20.06 -9.59
C ASP A 275 14.90 -21.25 -8.63
N TRP A 276 13.97 -22.19 -8.84
CA TRP A 276 13.87 -23.41 -8.05
C TRP A 276 15.05 -24.37 -8.22
N ARG A 277 15.72 -24.34 -9.39
CA ARG A 277 16.84 -25.24 -9.67
C ARG A 277 18.10 -24.79 -8.96
N SER A 278 18.39 -23.49 -9.00
CA SER A 278 19.56 -22.92 -8.32
C SER A 278 19.29 -22.53 -6.86
N GLY A 279 18.03 -22.63 -6.39
CA GLY A 279 17.65 -22.27 -5.04
C GLY A 279 17.85 -20.78 -4.77
N LYS A 280 17.44 -19.92 -5.69
CA LYS A 280 17.64 -18.46 -5.62
C LYS A 280 16.33 -17.70 -5.79
N ILE A 281 16.26 -16.53 -5.16
CA ILE A 281 15.15 -15.58 -5.31
C ILE A 281 15.70 -14.19 -5.67
N LEU A 282 15.09 -13.58 -6.69
CA LEU A 282 15.36 -12.23 -7.14
C LEU A 282 14.47 -11.24 -6.39
N VAL A 283 15.07 -10.25 -5.74
CA VAL A 283 14.36 -9.24 -4.96
C VAL A 283 14.51 -7.87 -5.61
N HIS A 284 13.37 -7.26 -5.94
CA HIS A 284 13.30 -5.89 -6.49
C HIS A 284 13.29 -4.87 -5.35
N ALA A 285 14.42 -4.21 -5.11
CA ALA A 285 14.62 -3.23 -4.05
C ALA A 285 14.37 -1.78 -4.51
N LYS A 286 14.26 -0.87 -3.53
CA LYS A 286 14.06 0.56 -3.77
C LYS A 286 15.14 1.13 -4.72
N GLY A 287 14.68 1.95 -5.69
CA GLY A 287 15.55 2.63 -6.65
C GLY A 287 15.95 1.77 -7.85
N ARG A 288 15.03 0.91 -8.33
CA ARG A 288 15.24 0.00 -9.48
C ARG A 288 16.42 -0.96 -9.29
N ARG A 289 16.77 -1.28 -8.04
CA ARG A 289 17.84 -2.23 -7.74
C ARG A 289 17.28 -3.65 -7.68
N GLN A 290 18.10 -4.59 -8.07
CA GLN A 290 17.82 -6.01 -7.93
C GLN A 290 18.91 -6.66 -7.09
N ALA A 291 18.52 -7.63 -6.29
CA ALA A 291 19.44 -8.44 -5.50
C ALA A 291 18.98 -9.89 -5.53
N THR A 292 19.90 -10.80 -5.85
CA THR A 292 19.65 -12.23 -5.77
C THR A 292 20.09 -12.74 -4.42
N MET A 293 19.28 -13.58 -3.79
CA MET A 293 19.62 -14.22 -2.52
C MET A 293 19.27 -15.71 -2.52
N PRO A 294 19.94 -16.53 -1.68
CA PRO A 294 19.57 -17.92 -1.50
C PRO A 294 18.12 -18.05 -1.01
N LEU A 295 17.36 -18.93 -1.64
CA LEU A 295 16.06 -19.37 -1.17
C LEU A 295 16.28 -20.49 -0.16
N ARG A 296 16.08 -20.18 1.12
CA ARG A 296 16.13 -21.19 2.18
C ARG A 296 15.06 -22.27 1.95
N HIS A 297 15.39 -23.53 2.26
CA HIS A 297 14.46 -24.65 2.06
C HIS A 297 13.14 -24.45 2.81
N ASP A 298 13.17 -24.02 4.07
CA ASP A 298 11.97 -23.78 4.89
C ASP A 298 11.03 -22.74 4.25
N VAL A 299 11.59 -21.65 3.72
CA VAL A 299 10.85 -20.62 2.98
C VAL A 299 10.32 -21.16 1.66
N GLY A 300 11.15 -21.89 0.90
CA GLY A 300 10.75 -22.53 -0.35
C GLY A 300 9.57 -23.48 -0.17
N THR A 301 9.60 -24.33 0.85
CA THR A 301 8.50 -25.23 1.21
C THR A 301 7.21 -24.46 1.50
N ALA A 302 7.28 -23.39 2.28
CA ALA A 302 6.12 -22.56 2.60
C ALA A 302 5.52 -21.92 1.33
N ILE A 303 6.38 -21.44 0.43
CA ILE A 303 5.95 -20.88 -0.86
C ILE A 303 5.28 -21.96 -1.73
N VAL A 304 5.87 -23.14 -1.85
CA VAL A 304 5.29 -24.25 -2.64
C VAL A 304 3.94 -24.67 -2.07
N ALA A 305 3.80 -24.78 -0.75
CA ALA A 305 2.54 -25.11 -0.10
C ALA A 305 1.46 -24.06 -0.43
N TYR A 306 1.82 -22.77 -0.39
CA TYR A 306 0.91 -21.71 -0.83
C TYR A 306 0.55 -21.84 -2.31
N ILE A 307 1.52 -22.00 -3.22
CA ILE A 307 1.26 -22.10 -4.66
C ILE A 307 0.32 -23.27 -4.97
N ARG A 308 0.50 -24.42 -4.31
CA ARG A 308 -0.29 -25.64 -4.57
C ARG A 308 -1.66 -25.65 -3.91
N HIS A 309 -1.78 -25.11 -2.69
CA HIS A 309 -2.97 -25.32 -1.85
C HIS A 309 -3.70 -24.03 -1.47
N GLY A 310 -3.07 -22.87 -1.56
CA GLY A 310 -3.66 -21.59 -1.15
C GLY A 310 -3.78 -20.53 -2.23
N ARG A 311 -3.01 -20.63 -3.32
CA ARG A 311 -3.00 -19.64 -4.39
C ARG A 311 -4.16 -19.91 -5.35
N PRO A 312 -5.13 -18.99 -5.47
CA PRO A 312 -6.21 -19.16 -6.44
C PRO A 312 -5.66 -19.17 -7.87
N ALA A 313 -6.34 -19.90 -8.75
CA ALA A 313 -6.04 -19.88 -10.18
C ALA A 313 -6.21 -18.45 -10.71
N SER A 314 -5.17 -17.91 -11.31
CA SER A 314 -5.14 -16.53 -11.81
C SER A 314 -4.05 -16.37 -12.87
N PRO A 315 -4.30 -15.58 -13.93
CA PRO A 315 -3.28 -15.23 -14.91
C PRO A 315 -2.21 -14.28 -14.35
N CYS A 316 -2.45 -13.66 -13.18
CA CYS A 316 -1.48 -12.78 -12.54
C CYS A 316 -0.20 -13.55 -12.21
N ARG A 317 0.97 -13.03 -12.60
CA ARG A 317 2.28 -13.64 -12.29
C ARG A 317 2.83 -13.31 -10.91
N ARG A 318 2.21 -12.36 -10.19
CA ARG A 318 2.60 -12.05 -8.81
C ARG A 318 2.57 -13.31 -7.95
N LEU A 319 3.59 -13.49 -7.13
CA LEU A 319 3.72 -14.62 -6.23
C LEU A 319 2.49 -14.66 -5.32
N PHE A 320 2.27 -13.58 -4.56
CA PHE A 320 1.12 -13.42 -3.69
C PHE A 320 -0.01 -12.66 -4.38
N VAL A 321 -1.20 -13.25 -4.34
CA VAL A 321 -2.44 -12.67 -4.86
C VAL A 321 -3.52 -12.61 -3.79
N ARG A 322 -4.52 -11.76 -4.01
CA ARG A 322 -5.69 -11.66 -3.14
C ARG A 322 -6.45 -12.99 -3.13
N THR A 323 -6.78 -13.44 -1.92
CA THR A 323 -7.59 -14.66 -1.72
C THR A 323 -9.02 -14.46 -2.20
N LEU A 324 -9.56 -13.25 -2.05
CA LEU A 324 -10.86 -12.86 -2.60
C LEU A 324 -10.68 -12.22 -3.98
N ALA A 325 -11.63 -12.48 -4.88
CA ALA A 325 -11.67 -11.88 -6.21
C ALA A 325 -11.73 -10.34 -6.13
N PRO A 326 -11.10 -9.61 -7.08
CA PRO A 326 -10.30 -10.13 -8.19
C PRO A 326 -8.96 -10.72 -7.70
N HIS A 327 -8.58 -11.88 -8.22
CA HIS A 327 -7.37 -12.62 -7.83
C HIS A 327 -6.08 -12.01 -8.40
N VAL A 328 -5.87 -10.72 -8.14
CA VAL A 328 -4.70 -9.94 -8.57
C VAL A 328 -3.69 -9.79 -7.44
N GLY A 329 -2.48 -9.34 -7.78
CA GLY A 329 -1.45 -9.01 -6.79
C GLY A 329 -1.86 -7.89 -5.83
N PHE A 330 -1.10 -7.74 -4.74
CA PHE A 330 -1.28 -6.62 -3.83
C PHE A 330 -0.84 -5.30 -4.48
N ALA A 331 -1.63 -4.24 -4.25
CA ALA A 331 -1.35 -2.92 -4.81
C ALA A 331 -0.13 -2.26 -4.15
N SER A 332 0.15 -2.59 -2.89
CA SER A 332 1.28 -2.07 -2.14
C SER A 332 1.68 -3.00 -1.01
N GLY A 333 2.82 -2.72 -0.37
CA GLY A 333 3.26 -3.39 0.85
C GLY A 333 2.31 -3.21 2.04
N CYS A 334 1.32 -2.31 1.98
CA CYS A 334 0.34 -2.12 3.05
C CYS A 334 -0.41 -3.43 3.36
N ALA A 335 -0.81 -4.18 2.34
CA ALA A 335 -1.49 -5.46 2.52
C ALA A 335 -0.61 -6.48 3.27
N ILE A 336 0.68 -6.53 2.95
CA ILE A 336 1.65 -7.40 3.64
C ILE A 336 1.84 -6.95 5.10
N THR A 337 1.91 -5.64 5.35
CA THR A 337 1.94 -5.10 6.71
C THR A 337 0.68 -5.48 7.49
N MET A 338 -0.50 -5.43 6.86
CA MET A 338 -1.76 -5.82 7.51
C MET A 338 -1.83 -7.32 7.80
N ILE A 339 -1.37 -8.18 6.89
CA ILE A 339 -1.22 -9.63 7.15
C ILE A 339 -0.32 -9.85 8.37
N ALA A 340 0.83 -9.16 8.43
CA ALA A 340 1.74 -9.26 9.56
C ALA A 340 1.11 -8.77 10.87
N LYS A 341 0.34 -7.68 10.85
CA LYS A 341 -0.39 -7.19 12.04
C LYS A 341 -1.44 -8.18 12.52
N GLN A 342 -2.29 -8.68 11.61
CA GLN A 342 -3.32 -9.67 11.94
C GLN A 342 -2.70 -10.96 12.49
N ALA A 343 -1.55 -11.38 11.97
CA ALA A 343 -0.84 -12.54 12.50
C ALA A 343 -0.33 -12.32 13.93
N LEU A 344 0.19 -11.13 14.25
CA LEU A 344 0.58 -10.76 15.61
C LEU A 344 -0.62 -10.75 16.55
N GLU A 345 -1.74 -10.18 16.12
CA GLU A 345 -3.00 -10.14 16.88
C GLU A 345 -3.52 -11.56 17.15
N ARG A 346 -3.58 -12.43 16.14
CA ARG A 346 -3.99 -13.84 16.30
C ARG A 346 -3.10 -14.60 17.28
N ALA A 347 -1.82 -14.26 17.35
CA ALA A 347 -0.86 -14.87 18.27
C ALA A 347 -0.87 -14.25 19.68
N GLY A 348 -1.74 -13.26 19.95
CA GLY A 348 -1.81 -12.56 21.24
C GLY A 348 -0.57 -11.70 21.53
N ILE A 349 0.11 -11.21 20.50
CA ILE A 349 1.32 -10.39 20.63
C ILE A 349 0.96 -8.91 20.58
N HIS A 350 1.04 -8.26 21.75
CA HIS A 350 0.70 -6.85 21.95
C HIS A 350 1.85 -6.08 22.65
N GLY A 351 1.74 -4.75 22.73
CA GLY A 351 2.66 -3.93 23.52
C GLY A 351 3.95 -3.49 22.83
N TYR A 352 4.03 -3.60 21.50
CA TYR A 352 5.21 -3.21 20.72
C TYR A 352 5.00 -1.86 20.04
N ALA A 353 6.01 -0.98 20.01
CA ALA A 353 5.86 0.35 19.40
C ALA A 353 5.61 0.31 17.88
N HIS A 354 6.07 -0.76 17.21
CA HIS A 354 5.88 -0.98 15.78
C HIS A 354 5.13 -2.28 15.52
N HIS A 355 4.08 -2.20 14.69
CA HIS A 355 3.22 -3.33 14.34
C HIS A 355 3.33 -3.61 12.84
N GLY A 356 3.65 -4.86 12.47
CA GLY A 356 3.65 -5.34 11.09
C GLY A 356 5.04 -5.74 10.56
N ALA A 357 5.21 -5.66 9.23
CA ALA A 357 6.32 -6.32 8.53
C ALA A 357 7.73 -5.89 8.97
N HIS A 358 7.92 -4.62 9.34
CA HIS A 358 9.23 -4.13 9.80
C HIS A 358 9.69 -4.76 11.11
N LEU A 359 8.76 -5.20 11.96
CA LEU A 359 9.07 -5.87 13.22
C LEU A 359 9.82 -7.18 12.97
N PHE A 360 9.38 -7.99 12.02
CA PHE A 360 10.05 -9.25 11.64
C PHE A 360 11.46 -9.02 11.11
N ARG A 361 11.64 -7.97 10.30
CA ARG A 361 12.95 -7.60 9.77
C ARG A 361 13.92 -7.15 10.87
N HIS A 362 13.45 -6.36 11.83
CA HIS A 362 14.25 -5.99 13.00
C HIS A 362 14.56 -7.21 13.85
N SER A 363 13.61 -8.13 14.01
CA SER A 363 13.78 -9.39 14.74
C SER A 363 14.89 -10.26 14.14
N LEU A 364 14.89 -10.45 12.82
CA LEU A 364 15.95 -11.18 12.14
C LEU A 364 17.32 -10.52 12.32
N ALA A 365 17.39 -9.19 12.19
CA ALA A 365 18.65 -8.47 12.36
C ALA A 365 19.22 -8.60 13.78
N THR A 366 18.36 -8.47 14.79
CA THR A 366 18.74 -8.62 16.19
C THR A 366 19.17 -10.04 16.52
N ASP A 367 18.47 -11.05 15.98
CA ASP A 367 18.81 -12.46 16.16
C ASP A 367 20.18 -12.80 15.56
N LEU A 368 20.47 -12.30 14.35
CA LEU A 368 21.77 -12.46 13.71
C LEU A 368 22.88 -11.77 14.51
N LEU A 369 22.64 -10.56 14.99
CA LEU A 369 23.61 -9.83 15.82
C LEU A 369 23.94 -10.61 17.09
N ARG A 370 22.92 -11.13 17.78
CA ARG A 370 23.06 -11.98 18.98
C ARG A 370 23.74 -13.31 18.70
N SER A 371 23.61 -13.82 17.48
CA SER A 371 24.29 -15.03 17.01
C SER A 371 25.73 -14.75 16.54
N GLY A 372 26.23 -13.52 16.71
CA GLY A 372 27.62 -13.15 16.43
C GLY A 372 27.86 -12.52 15.05
N ALA A 373 26.84 -12.36 14.20
CA ALA A 373 27.01 -11.78 12.88
C ALA A 373 27.48 -10.32 12.95
N SER A 374 28.38 -9.94 12.05
CA SER A 374 28.87 -8.58 11.91
C SER A 374 27.82 -7.64 11.30
N PHE A 375 27.96 -6.33 11.52
CA PHE A 375 27.09 -5.34 10.88
C PHE A 375 27.18 -5.35 9.34
N ALA A 376 28.32 -5.79 8.79
CA ALA A 376 28.50 -5.94 7.35
C ALA A 376 27.62 -7.08 6.81
N GLU A 377 27.67 -8.25 7.44
CA GLU A 377 26.85 -9.42 7.08
C GLU A 377 25.36 -9.13 7.22
N ILE A 378 24.95 -8.53 8.35
CA ILE A 378 23.56 -8.12 8.56
C ILE A 378 23.14 -7.10 7.49
N GLY A 379 24.00 -6.12 7.20
CA GLY A 379 23.76 -5.11 6.18
C GLY A 379 23.60 -5.71 4.79
N GLN A 380 24.43 -6.69 4.42
CA GLN A 380 24.37 -7.39 3.15
C GLN A 380 23.10 -8.24 3.04
N LEU A 381 22.79 -9.06 4.05
CA LEU A 381 21.58 -9.89 4.08
C LEU A 381 20.31 -9.04 3.98
N LEU A 382 20.24 -7.97 4.77
CA LEU A 382 19.11 -7.06 4.79
C LEU A 382 19.11 -6.09 3.61
N ARG A 383 20.18 -6.04 2.79
CA ARG A 383 20.31 -5.15 1.63
C ARG A 383 20.24 -3.67 2.03
N HIS A 384 21.00 -3.30 3.05
CA HIS A 384 21.21 -1.92 3.46
C HIS A 384 22.19 -1.21 2.51
N ARG A 385 21.87 0.03 2.15
CA ARG A 385 22.74 0.85 1.29
C ARG A 385 23.94 1.41 2.03
N SER A 386 23.75 1.72 3.32
CA SER A 386 24.79 2.27 4.18
C SER A 386 24.83 1.47 5.47
N ILE A 387 26.04 1.27 5.99
CA ILE A 387 26.25 0.70 7.31
C ILE A 387 25.55 1.48 8.42
N ASP A 388 25.30 2.79 8.22
CA ASP A 388 24.50 3.61 9.13
C ASP A 388 23.08 3.06 9.34
N SER A 389 22.51 2.40 8.33
CA SER A 389 21.19 1.76 8.45
C SER A 389 21.23 0.53 9.33
N THR A 390 22.39 -0.10 9.50
CA THR A 390 22.60 -1.26 10.40
C THR A 390 23.00 -0.82 11.80
N ARG A 391 23.63 0.36 11.95
CA ARG A 391 24.04 0.92 13.27
C ARG A 391 22.91 1.04 14.28
N ILE A 392 21.66 1.10 13.83
CA ILE A 392 20.48 1.11 14.73
C ILE A 392 20.45 -0.11 15.67
N TYR A 393 21.03 -1.24 15.26
CA TYR A 393 21.03 -2.48 16.05
C TYR A 393 22.18 -2.57 17.05
N ALA A 394 23.21 -1.72 16.94
CA ALA A 394 24.35 -1.75 17.86
C ALA A 394 23.92 -1.59 19.32
N LYS A 395 22.83 -0.86 19.56
CA LYS A 395 22.25 -0.62 20.88
C LYS A 395 21.58 -1.85 21.52
N LEU A 396 21.43 -2.95 20.78
CA LEU A 396 20.76 -4.17 21.23
C LEU A 396 21.72 -5.26 21.68
N ASP A 397 23.02 -5.11 21.42
CA ASP A 397 24.07 -6.05 21.81
C ASP A 397 24.70 -5.61 23.13
N ILE A 398 23.95 -5.78 24.22
CA ILE A 398 24.36 -5.32 25.56
C ILE A 398 25.66 -6.01 26.00
N GLU A 399 25.84 -7.30 25.66
CA GLU A 399 27.05 -8.04 26.05
C GLU A 399 28.30 -7.46 25.40
N LYS A 400 28.31 -7.23 24.08
CA LYS A 400 29.45 -6.55 23.44
C LYS A 400 29.63 -5.11 23.90
N LEU A 401 28.54 -4.41 24.24
CA LEU A 401 28.65 -3.07 24.81
C LEU A 401 29.28 -3.07 26.20
N ARG A 402 29.12 -4.13 27.01
CA ARG A 402 29.79 -4.27 28.31
C ARG A 402 31.30 -4.42 28.15
N GLU A 403 31.78 -5.12 27.12
CA GLU A 403 33.22 -5.26 26.83
C GLU A 403 33.88 -3.90 26.52
N LEU A 404 33.11 -2.95 26.00
CA LEU A 404 33.57 -1.59 25.70
C LEU A 404 33.40 -0.63 26.88
N SER A 405 32.78 -1.07 27.98
CA SER A 405 32.60 -0.23 29.15
C SER A 405 33.94 0.02 29.82
N LEU A 406 34.26 1.29 30.06
CA LEU A 406 35.41 1.65 30.89
C LEU A 406 35.11 1.25 32.34
N PRO A 407 36.13 0.84 33.12
CA PRO A 407 35.95 0.63 34.55
C PRO A 407 35.33 1.87 35.17
N TRP A 408 34.35 1.65 36.06
CA TRP A 408 33.69 2.74 36.76
C TRP A 408 34.74 3.53 37.55
N PRO A 409 34.83 4.87 37.40
CA PRO A 409 35.77 5.65 38.20
C PRO A 409 35.44 5.48 39.70
N GLY A 410 36.33 4.79 40.43
CA GLY A 410 36.16 4.47 41.86
C GLY A 410 35.67 3.04 42.16
N GLY A 411 35.53 2.17 41.16
CA GLY A 411 35.20 0.75 41.32
C GLY A 411 36.42 -0.16 41.16
N ALA A 412 37.41 0.00 42.03
CA ALA A 412 38.48 -0.97 42.27
C ALA A 412 38.96 -0.81 43.73
N GLU A 413 38.56 -1.75 44.58
CA GLU A 413 39.46 -2.83 45.00
C GLU A 413 38.86 -4.16 44.58
#